data_AF-A0A2E6T5E4-F1
#
_entry.id   AF-A0A2E6T5E4-F1
#
_cell.length_a   1.000
_cell.length_b   1.000
_cell.length_c   1.000
_cell.angle_alpha   90.00
_cell.angle_beta   90.00
_cell.angle_gamma   90.00
#
_symmetry.space_group_name_H-M   'P 1'
#
loop_
_entity.id
_entity.type
_entity.pdbx_description
1 polymer ?
#
loop_
_entity_poly.entity_id
_entity_poly.type
_entity_poly.pdbx_seq_one_letter_code
_entity_poly.pdbx_strand_id
1 'polypeptide(L)'
;MSDDYFNHDSEGSGFFSLILLLVFMLGGFVVARVYEPGQPVGAVAEKTRLGKRDKIDEAAELKLVGNQVVNKEKGFVSLPIESALIKMAEHGKEKTRDELIKRSIVKDGKYEAPKELDASAVNLGDPALVAQGKTLFMTKTCFTCHQTDPAVPAPAGMAIKAPQFIGDFWGKEREVHIGFQGPIEKAVLNEEYFIESVTKPMAKVSKGALAPMVLAPGLVNDEEVLALMAYVKSLSK
;
A
#
# COMPACT_ATOMS: atom_id res chain seq x y z
N MET A 1 -38.92 59.99 -51.89
CA MET A 1 -38.09 58.83 -52.26
C MET A 1 -38.88 57.61 -51.83
N SER A 2 -39.31 56.85 -52.82
CA SER A 2 -40.35 55.82 -52.79
C SER A 2 -39.86 54.50 -52.20
N ASP A 3 -40.83 53.78 -51.65
CA ASP A 3 -40.75 52.52 -50.91
C ASP A 3 -40.43 51.29 -51.80
N ASP A 4 -39.29 51.27 -52.48
CA ASP A 4 -39.01 50.24 -53.50
C ASP A 4 -37.97 49.18 -53.10
N TYR A 5 -37.51 49.14 -51.85
CA TYR A 5 -36.41 48.26 -51.43
C TYR A 5 -36.80 46.87 -50.89
N PHE A 6 -38.09 46.51 -50.93
CA PHE A 6 -38.58 45.19 -50.52
C PHE A 6 -39.62 44.66 -51.51
N ASN A 7 -39.21 44.42 -52.75
CA ASN A 7 -39.89 43.44 -53.60
C ASN A 7 -38.92 42.31 -53.92
N HIS A 8 -39.08 41.25 -53.14
CA HIS A 8 -38.58 39.92 -53.44
C HIS A 8 -39.12 39.49 -54.80
N ASP A 9 -38.23 39.20 -55.75
CA ASP A 9 -38.54 38.36 -56.91
C ASP A 9 -39.12 37.03 -56.41
N SER A 10 -40.44 36.90 -56.49
CA SER A 10 -41.19 35.72 -56.07
C SER A 10 -40.89 34.49 -56.94
N GLU A 11 -40.34 34.70 -58.14
CA GLU A 11 -40.03 33.64 -59.11
C GLU A 11 -38.67 32.98 -58.85
N GLY A 12 -37.68 33.70 -58.30
CA GLY A 12 -36.35 33.16 -58.00
C GLY A 12 -36.29 32.33 -56.72
N SER A 13 -37.10 32.67 -55.72
CA SER A 13 -37.10 31.98 -54.41
C SER A 13 -37.77 30.60 -54.45
N GLY A 14 -38.83 30.45 -55.25
CA GLY A 14 -39.50 29.16 -55.46
C GLY A 14 -38.60 28.14 -56.16
N PHE A 15 -37.86 28.58 -57.19
CA PHE A 15 -36.98 27.71 -57.97
C PHE A 15 -35.76 27.23 -57.16
N PHE A 16 -35.13 28.11 -56.37
CA PHE A 16 -34.04 27.72 -55.46
C PHE A 16 -34.51 26.80 -54.33
N SER A 17 -35.71 27.03 -53.79
CA SER A 17 -36.31 26.17 -52.76
C SER A 17 -36.60 24.77 -53.30
N LEU A 18 -37.13 24.66 -54.52
CA LEU A 18 -37.37 23.39 -55.21
C LEU A 18 -36.08 22.61 -55.48
N ILE A 19 -35.01 23.30 -55.90
CA ILE A 19 -33.70 22.68 -56.12
C ILE A 19 -33.11 22.19 -54.79
N LEU A 20 -33.17 22.98 -53.73
CA LEU A 20 -32.71 22.57 -52.39
C LEU A 20 -33.48 21.36 -51.87
N LEU A 21 -34.81 21.35 -52.04
CA LEU A 21 -35.65 20.23 -51.63
C LEU A 21 -35.32 18.96 -52.42
N LEU A 22 -35.06 19.09 -53.72
CA LEU A 22 -34.58 17.98 -54.56
C LEU A 22 -33.22 17.47 -54.11
N VAL A 23 -32.27 18.34 -53.75
CA VAL A 23 -30.95 17.93 -53.23
C VAL A 23 -31.08 17.23 -51.88
N PHE A 24 -31.95 17.71 -50.98
CA PHE A 24 -32.22 17.05 -49.71
C PHE A 24 -32.90 15.69 -49.88
N MET A 25 -33.85 15.57 -50.81
CA MET A 25 -34.50 14.30 -51.15
C MET A 25 -33.52 13.31 -51.79
N LEU A 26 -32.65 13.77 -52.69
CA LEU A 26 -31.57 12.96 -53.27
C LEU A 26 -30.55 12.55 -52.22
N GLY A 27 -30.15 13.45 -51.33
CA GLY A 27 -29.25 13.15 -50.21
C GLY A 27 -29.85 12.10 -49.27
N GLY A 28 -31.13 12.25 -48.91
CA GLY A 28 -31.87 11.28 -48.10
C GLY A 28 -32.02 9.92 -48.79
N PHE A 29 -32.25 9.91 -50.11
CA PHE A 29 -32.34 8.67 -50.90
C PHE A 29 -30.99 7.96 -51.04
N VAL A 30 -29.90 8.69 -51.25
CA VAL A 30 -28.54 8.14 -51.28
C VAL A 30 -28.17 7.58 -49.92
N VAL A 31 -28.45 8.30 -48.83
CA VAL A 31 -28.25 7.77 -47.46
C VAL A 31 -29.10 6.52 -47.25
N ALA A 32 -30.39 6.52 -47.61
CA ALA A 32 -31.23 5.33 -47.46
C ALA A 32 -30.78 4.12 -48.30
N ARG A 33 -30.14 4.34 -49.46
CA ARG A 33 -29.60 3.28 -50.32
C ARG A 33 -28.22 2.79 -49.92
N VAL A 34 -27.42 3.62 -49.25
CA VAL A 34 -26.03 3.31 -48.85
C VAL A 34 -25.92 3.02 -47.35
N TYR A 35 -26.99 3.24 -46.58
CA TYR A 35 -27.05 2.90 -45.16
C TYR A 35 -27.10 1.39 -44.96
N GLU A 36 -25.92 0.81 -44.77
CA GLU A 36 -25.80 -0.51 -44.16
C GLU A 36 -25.96 -0.33 -42.63
N PRO A 37 -26.91 -1.03 -41.97
CA PRO A 37 -26.99 -1.00 -40.52
C PRO A 37 -25.65 -1.51 -39.97
N GLY A 38 -24.96 -0.67 -39.21
CA GLY A 38 -23.65 -1.00 -38.64
C GLY A 38 -23.70 -2.38 -37.99
N GLN A 39 -22.85 -3.30 -38.46
CA GLN A 39 -22.79 -4.65 -37.93
C GLN A 39 -22.62 -4.59 -36.41
N PRO A 40 -23.25 -5.48 -35.63
CA PRO A 40 -23.11 -5.51 -34.18
C PRO A 40 -21.76 -6.12 -33.79
N VAL A 41 -20.67 -5.45 -34.19
CA VAL A 41 -19.28 -5.91 -34.01
C VAL A 41 -18.95 -6.13 -32.53
N GLY A 42 -19.68 -5.47 -31.61
CA GLY A 42 -19.54 -5.66 -30.17
C GLY A 42 -20.29 -6.86 -29.57
N ALA A 43 -21.44 -7.27 -30.12
CA ALA A 43 -22.31 -8.26 -29.47
C ALA A 43 -21.74 -9.69 -29.53
N VAL A 44 -21.06 -10.03 -30.62
CA VAL A 44 -20.42 -11.35 -30.78
C VAL A 44 -19.14 -11.45 -29.94
N ALA A 45 -18.36 -10.36 -29.88
CA ALA A 45 -17.19 -10.26 -29.02
C ALA A 45 -17.56 -10.29 -27.53
N GLU A 46 -18.67 -9.66 -27.16
CA GLU A 46 -19.22 -9.69 -25.79
C GLU A 46 -19.66 -11.10 -25.38
N LYS A 47 -20.42 -11.80 -26.23
CA LYS A 47 -20.84 -13.19 -25.95
C LYS A 47 -19.64 -14.13 -25.79
N THR A 48 -18.60 -13.93 -26.60
CA THR A 48 -17.35 -14.70 -26.51
C THR A 48 -16.57 -14.39 -25.22
N ARG A 49 -16.55 -13.12 -24.80
CA ARG A 49 -15.92 -12.70 -23.55
C ARG A 49 -16.66 -13.22 -22.32
N LEU A 50 -18.00 -13.20 -22.34
CA LEU A 50 -18.84 -13.73 -21.27
C LEU A 50 -18.65 -15.24 -21.13
N GLY A 51 -18.73 -16.00 -22.23
CA GLY A 51 -18.48 -17.45 -22.17
C GLY A 51 -17.04 -17.82 -21.75
N LYS A 52 -16.05 -16.94 -21.95
CA LYS A 52 -14.70 -17.12 -21.42
C LYS A 52 -14.62 -16.82 -19.93
N ARG A 53 -15.35 -15.81 -19.44
CA ARG A 53 -15.44 -15.49 -18.00
C ARG A 53 -16.13 -16.61 -17.24
N ASP A 54 -17.28 -17.09 -17.71
CA ASP A 54 -18.02 -18.16 -17.05
C ASP A 54 -17.16 -19.43 -16.88
N LYS A 55 -16.36 -19.79 -17.90
CA LYS A 55 -15.41 -20.91 -17.82
C LYS A 55 -14.27 -20.69 -16.82
N ILE A 56 -13.82 -19.45 -16.67
CA ILE A 56 -12.76 -19.09 -15.70
C ILE A 56 -13.35 -19.12 -14.30
N ASP A 57 -14.55 -18.59 -14.11
CA ASP A 57 -15.24 -18.53 -12.83
C ASP A 57 -15.60 -19.95 -12.38
N GLU A 58 -16.11 -20.81 -13.25
CA GLU A 58 -16.35 -22.23 -12.96
C GLU A 58 -15.04 -22.98 -12.64
N ALA A 59 -13.96 -22.76 -13.39
CA ALA A 59 -12.67 -23.37 -13.10
C ALA A 59 -12.01 -22.84 -11.82
N ALA A 60 -12.28 -21.59 -11.44
CA ALA A 60 -11.84 -21.00 -10.19
C ALA A 60 -12.64 -21.56 -9.02
N GLU A 61 -13.97 -21.64 -9.14
CA GLU A 61 -14.84 -22.29 -8.16
C GLU A 61 -14.44 -23.76 -7.98
N LEU A 62 -14.18 -24.52 -9.04
CA LEU A 62 -13.76 -25.92 -8.93
C LEU A 62 -12.38 -26.10 -8.26
N LYS A 63 -11.51 -25.08 -8.34
CA LYS A 63 -10.22 -25.05 -7.62
C LYS A 63 -10.37 -24.62 -6.16
N LEU A 64 -11.41 -23.84 -5.84
CA LEU A 64 -11.72 -23.36 -4.50
C LEU A 64 -12.59 -24.38 -3.73
N VAL A 65 -13.38 -25.18 -4.45
CA VAL A 65 -14.23 -26.24 -3.91
C VAL A 65 -13.41 -27.52 -3.77
N GLY A 66 -12.73 -27.61 -2.63
CA GLY A 66 -12.31 -28.90 -2.08
C GLY A 66 -10.84 -29.27 -2.24
N ASN A 67 -10.49 -30.32 -1.51
CA ASN A 67 -9.15 -30.80 -1.23
C ASN A 67 -8.45 -31.37 -2.47
N GLN A 68 -7.97 -30.53 -3.39
CA GLN A 68 -7.26 -30.97 -4.59
C GLN A 68 -5.83 -31.38 -4.24
N VAL A 69 -5.41 -32.59 -4.58
CA VAL A 69 -4.03 -33.03 -4.33
C VAL A 69 -3.08 -32.24 -5.24
N VAL A 70 -2.30 -31.33 -4.65
CA VAL A 70 -1.32 -30.48 -5.33
C VAL A 70 -0.03 -31.24 -5.63
N ASN A 71 0.35 -32.17 -4.74
CA ASN A 71 1.49 -33.06 -4.98
C ASN A 71 1.27 -34.40 -4.27
N LYS A 72 1.14 -35.49 -5.05
CA LYS A 72 0.88 -36.84 -4.54
C LYS A 72 2.05 -37.45 -3.77
N GLU A 73 3.28 -37.17 -4.17
CA GLU A 73 4.49 -37.74 -3.57
C GLU A 73 4.76 -37.17 -2.18
N LYS A 74 4.45 -35.88 -1.98
CA LYS A 74 4.64 -35.17 -0.71
C LYS A 74 3.36 -35.08 0.13
N GLY A 75 2.25 -35.68 -0.34
CA GLY A 75 0.95 -35.62 0.32
C GLY A 75 0.38 -34.21 0.46
N PHE A 76 0.80 -33.26 -0.39
CA PHE A 76 0.29 -31.89 -0.33
C PHE A 76 -1.08 -31.82 -1.00
N VAL A 77 -2.06 -31.31 -0.25
CA VAL A 77 -3.43 -31.12 -0.69
C VAL A 77 -3.78 -29.65 -0.48
N SER A 78 -4.44 -29.03 -1.47
CA SER A 78 -5.01 -27.71 -1.30
C SER A 78 -6.08 -27.79 -0.24
N LEU A 79 -6.15 -26.80 0.64
CA LEU A 79 -7.23 -26.68 1.61
C LEU A 79 -8.09 -25.49 1.18
N PRO A 80 -9.42 -25.58 1.30
CA PRO A 80 -10.27 -24.40 1.23
C PRO A 80 -9.74 -23.33 2.20
N ILE A 81 -9.80 -22.06 1.79
CA ILE A 81 -9.17 -20.94 2.51
C ILE A 81 -9.60 -20.92 3.98
N GLU A 82 -10.89 -21.09 4.26
CA GLU A 82 -11.41 -21.12 5.62
C GLU A 82 -10.84 -22.28 6.46
N SER A 83 -10.78 -23.49 5.90
CA SER A 83 -10.16 -24.65 6.56
C SER A 83 -8.66 -24.47 6.78
N ALA A 84 -7.98 -23.80 5.84
CA ALA A 84 -6.56 -23.46 5.96
C ALA A 84 -6.33 -22.47 7.11
N LEU A 85 -7.19 -21.44 7.22
CA LEU A 85 -7.12 -20.45 8.30
C LEU A 85 -7.39 -21.08 9.66
N ILE A 86 -8.38 -21.96 9.79
CA ILE A 86 -8.68 -22.69 11.03
C ILE A 86 -7.49 -23.58 11.42
N LYS A 87 -6.94 -24.36 10.49
CA LYS A 87 -5.76 -25.20 10.77
C LYS A 87 -4.52 -24.37 11.11
N MET A 88 -4.31 -23.24 10.43
CA MET A 88 -3.24 -22.30 10.76
C MET A 88 -3.42 -21.71 12.15
N ALA A 89 -4.64 -21.40 12.59
CA ALA A 89 -4.90 -20.94 13.94
C ALA A 89 -4.69 -22.04 14.99
N GLU A 90 -5.10 -23.28 14.69
CA GLU A 90 -4.86 -24.43 15.56
C GLU A 90 -3.38 -24.79 15.69
N HIS A 91 -2.64 -24.75 14.57
CA HIS A 91 -1.22 -25.08 14.50
C HIS A 91 -0.33 -23.88 14.84
N GLY A 92 -0.84 -22.65 14.78
CA GLY A 92 -0.14 -21.43 15.16
C GLY A 92 0.06 -21.28 16.68
N LYS A 93 -0.41 -22.24 17.47
CA LYS A 93 -0.12 -22.34 18.90
C LYS A 93 1.40 -22.48 19.12
N GLU A 94 1.89 -21.80 20.15
CA GLU A 94 3.31 -21.66 20.51
C GLU A 94 4.08 -23.01 20.49
N LYS A 95 3.44 -24.09 20.97
CA LYS A 95 4.01 -25.45 21.01
C LYS A 95 4.41 -26.00 19.64
N THR A 96 3.65 -25.72 18.58
CA THR A 96 3.97 -26.19 17.22
C THR A 96 5.12 -25.39 16.63
N ARG A 97 5.21 -24.09 16.97
CA ARG A 97 6.34 -23.23 16.58
C ARG A 97 7.63 -23.76 17.18
N ASP A 98 7.62 -24.12 18.46
CA ASP A 98 8.78 -24.70 19.15
C ASP A 98 9.22 -26.03 18.53
N GLU A 99 8.26 -26.85 18.08
CA GLU A 99 8.56 -28.11 17.40
C GLU A 99 9.15 -27.87 16.00
N LEU A 100 8.65 -26.89 15.25
CA LEU A 100 9.22 -26.49 13.96
C LEU A 100 10.64 -25.93 14.11
N ILE A 101 10.88 -25.13 15.15
CA ILE A 101 12.21 -24.65 15.53
C ILE A 101 13.14 -25.81 15.85
N LYS A 102 12.70 -26.80 16.65
CA LYS A 102 13.50 -28.01 16.90
C LYS A 102 13.84 -28.75 15.61
N ARG A 103 12.87 -28.89 14.70
CA ARG A 103 13.08 -29.57 13.41
C ARG A 103 14.05 -28.80 12.50
N SER A 104 14.02 -27.47 12.47
CA SER A 104 15.00 -26.68 11.70
C SER A 104 16.40 -26.72 12.32
N ILE A 105 16.51 -26.63 13.65
CA ILE A 105 17.80 -26.83 14.34
C ILE A 105 18.39 -28.20 13.98
N VAL A 106 17.58 -29.27 14.01
CA VAL A 106 18.04 -30.62 13.68
C VAL A 106 18.41 -30.79 12.20
N LYS A 107 17.68 -30.14 11.28
CA LYS A 107 17.88 -30.31 9.84
C LYS A 107 19.11 -29.56 9.33
N ASP A 108 19.31 -28.33 9.78
CA ASP A 108 20.32 -27.44 9.21
C ASP A 108 21.17 -26.74 10.26
N GLY A 109 20.85 -26.80 11.55
CA GLY A 109 21.66 -26.24 12.64
C GLY A 109 21.82 -24.72 12.61
N LYS A 110 21.13 -24.04 11.69
CA LYS A 110 21.27 -22.60 11.40
C LYS A 110 20.28 -21.72 12.15
N TYR A 111 19.40 -22.31 12.94
CA TYR A 111 18.47 -21.52 13.74
C TYR A 111 19.19 -21.02 15.00
N GLU A 112 19.46 -19.73 15.01
CA GLU A 112 19.77 -18.98 16.21
C GLU A 112 18.45 -18.36 16.69
N ALA A 113 18.10 -18.59 17.96
CA ALA A 113 16.96 -17.90 18.57
C ALA A 113 17.22 -16.38 18.49
N PRO A 114 16.18 -15.55 18.27
CA PRO A 114 16.31 -14.10 18.39
C PRO A 114 16.95 -13.81 19.75
N LYS A 115 18.14 -13.21 19.75
CA LYS A 115 18.76 -12.76 21.00
C LYS A 115 17.80 -11.76 21.62
N GLU A 116 17.42 -11.97 22.87
CA GLU A 116 16.73 -10.92 23.59
C GLU A 116 17.62 -9.67 23.59
N LEU A 117 17.03 -8.54 23.19
CA LEU A 117 17.70 -7.26 23.02
C LEU A 117 18.15 -6.72 24.39
N ASP A 118 19.34 -7.10 24.83
CA ASP A 118 19.98 -6.51 26.00
C ASP A 118 20.71 -5.22 25.61
N ALA A 119 19.98 -4.11 25.64
CA ALA A 119 20.52 -2.78 25.41
C ALA A 119 21.61 -2.36 26.44
N SER A 120 21.68 -3.02 27.61
CA SER A 120 22.64 -2.68 28.66
C SER A 120 24.06 -3.20 28.40
N ALA A 121 24.20 -4.20 27.52
CA ALA A 121 25.48 -4.77 27.13
C ALA A 121 26.20 -3.99 26.01
N VAL A 122 25.51 -3.03 25.36
CA VAL A 122 26.02 -2.30 24.20
C VAL A 122 26.39 -0.86 24.58
N ASN A 123 27.61 -0.45 24.24
CA ASN A 123 28.04 0.93 24.42
C ASN A 123 27.39 1.83 23.34
N LEU A 124 26.23 2.40 23.66
CA LEU A 124 25.49 3.32 22.78
C LEU A 124 26.25 4.62 22.44
N GLY A 125 27.36 4.92 23.14
CA GLY A 125 28.23 6.04 22.85
C GLY A 125 29.38 5.71 21.89
N ASP A 126 29.52 4.46 21.44
CA ASP A 126 30.57 4.07 20.49
C ASP A 126 30.42 4.82 19.14
N PRO A 127 31.43 5.61 18.72
CA PRO A 127 31.39 6.32 17.44
C PRO A 127 31.13 5.42 16.23
N ALA A 128 31.62 4.18 16.24
CA ALA A 128 31.40 3.25 15.13
C ALA A 128 29.93 2.84 15.04
N LEU A 129 29.31 2.53 16.18
CA LEU A 129 27.90 2.17 16.27
C LEU A 129 26.98 3.35 15.90
N VAL A 130 27.32 4.57 16.34
CA VAL A 130 26.62 5.81 15.95
C VAL A 130 26.70 6.04 14.45
N ALA A 131 27.87 5.84 13.82
CA ALA A 131 28.04 5.97 12.38
C ALA A 131 27.25 4.92 11.59
N GLN A 132 27.18 3.68 12.09
CA GLN A 132 26.33 2.63 11.55
C GLN A 132 24.85 3.02 11.65
N GLY A 133 24.41 3.51 12.82
CA GLY A 133 23.06 3.99 13.04
C GLY A 133 22.66 5.12 12.10
N LYS A 134 23.55 6.08 11.86
CA LYS A 134 23.33 7.15 10.86
C LYS A 134 23.13 6.58 9.46
N THR A 135 23.94 5.61 9.08
CA THR A 135 23.82 4.94 7.77
C THR A 135 22.47 4.25 7.65
N LEU A 136 22.06 3.49 8.67
CA LEU A 136 20.77 2.82 8.72
C LEU A 136 19.60 3.81 8.68
N PHE A 137 19.70 4.94 9.38
CA PHE A 137 18.67 5.98 9.36
C PHE A 137 18.40 6.53 7.95
N MET A 138 19.45 6.58 7.12
CA MET A 138 19.34 6.96 5.71
C MET A 138 18.82 5.80 4.85
N THR A 139 19.41 4.61 4.96
CA THR A 139 19.10 3.47 4.07
C THR A 139 17.75 2.82 4.36
N LYS A 140 17.28 2.86 5.62
CA LYS A 140 15.94 2.43 6.04
C LYS A 140 14.91 3.54 5.91
N THR A 141 15.27 4.66 5.28
CA THR A 141 14.38 5.78 4.93
C THR A 141 13.76 6.52 6.12
N CYS A 142 14.28 6.35 7.34
CA CYS A 142 13.81 7.04 8.53
C CYS A 142 13.85 8.57 8.35
N PHE A 143 14.86 9.08 7.64
CA PHE A 143 15.03 10.50 7.31
C PHE A 143 13.88 11.14 6.54
N THR A 144 13.05 10.34 5.86
CA THR A 144 11.91 10.86 5.09
C THR A 144 10.84 11.47 6.01
N CYS A 145 10.68 10.90 7.21
CA CYS A 145 9.68 11.30 8.19
C CYS A 145 10.29 11.94 9.44
N HIS A 146 11.50 11.53 9.84
CA HIS A 146 12.13 12.02 11.06
C HIS A 146 13.24 13.01 10.74
N GLN A 147 13.04 14.26 11.11
CA GLN A 147 14.05 15.30 10.97
C GLN A 147 15.11 15.15 12.07
N THR A 148 16.38 15.26 11.70
CA THR A 148 17.53 15.16 12.62
C THR A 148 18.43 16.39 12.59
N ASP A 149 18.35 17.18 11.53
CA ASP A 149 19.10 18.42 11.35
C ASP A 149 18.11 19.57 11.10
N PRO A 150 18.11 20.65 11.90
CA PRO A 150 17.28 21.83 11.67
C PRO A 150 17.40 22.42 10.25
N ALA A 151 18.57 22.31 9.62
CA ALA A 151 18.84 22.84 8.28
C ALA A 151 18.33 21.92 7.15
N VAL A 152 18.06 20.65 7.45
CA VAL A 152 17.60 19.66 6.46
C VAL A 152 16.18 19.23 6.80
N PRO A 153 15.15 19.79 6.14
CA PRO A 153 13.76 19.45 6.44
C PRO A 153 13.45 18.00 6.06
N ALA A 154 12.48 17.39 6.77
CA ALA A 154 11.83 16.14 6.38
C ALA A 154 10.37 16.43 5.94
N PRO A 155 10.12 16.75 4.66
CA PRO A 155 8.82 17.27 4.21
C PRO A 155 7.62 16.36 4.53
N ALA A 156 7.78 15.05 4.33
CA ALA A 156 6.73 14.10 4.67
C ALA A 156 6.47 14.08 6.19
N GLY A 157 7.54 14.08 6.99
CA GLY A 157 7.49 14.20 8.45
C GLY A 157 6.75 15.41 8.95
N MET A 158 7.05 16.58 8.39
CA MET A 158 6.37 17.84 8.73
C MET A 158 4.88 17.79 8.38
N ALA A 159 4.53 17.24 7.22
CA ALA A 159 3.14 17.11 6.79
C ALA A 159 2.33 16.21 7.73
N ILE A 160 2.92 15.12 8.23
CA ILE A 160 2.23 14.18 9.14
C ILE A 160 2.47 14.46 10.63
N LYS A 161 3.18 15.55 10.96
CA LYS A 161 3.59 15.89 12.33
C LYS A 161 4.35 14.76 13.04
N ALA A 162 5.25 14.11 12.32
CA ALA A 162 6.14 13.11 12.87
C ALA A 162 7.11 13.73 13.91
N PRO A 163 7.50 12.98 14.95
CA PRO A 163 8.53 13.43 15.89
C PRO A 163 9.83 13.84 15.21
N GLN A 164 10.40 14.95 15.64
CA GLN A 164 11.74 15.40 15.26
C GLN A 164 12.74 14.97 16.33
N PHE A 165 13.97 14.67 15.92
CA PHE A 165 15.10 14.32 16.79
C PHE A 165 16.10 15.47 16.81
N ILE A 166 15.68 16.60 17.39
CA ILE A 166 16.45 17.85 17.44
C ILE A 166 16.40 18.40 18.87
N GLY A 167 17.54 18.82 19.41
CA GLY A 167 17.66 19.42 20.74
C GLY A 167 17.72 18.40 21.87
N ASP A 168 17.31 18.80 23.07
CA ASP A 168 17.30 17.94 24.27
C ASP A 168 15.98 17.16 24.38
N PHE A 169 15.95 15.94 23.83
CA PHE A 169 14.73 15.12 23.76
C PHE A 169 14.85 13.75 24.44
N TRP A 170 16.05 13.18 24.55
CA TRP A 170 16.25 11.85 25.14
C TRP A 170 16.02 11.90 26.65
N GLY A 171 15.34 10.88 27.19
CA GLY A 171 14.99 10.83 28.61
C GLY A 171 13.92 11.84 29.04
N LYS A 172 13.30 12.58 28.12
CA LYS A 172 12.19 13.49 28.42
C LYS A 172 10.84 12.78 28.36
N GLU A 173 9.90 13.27 29.16
CA GLU A 173 8.49 12.89 29.05
C GLU A 173 7.90 13.41 27.73
N ARG A 174 7.04 12.58 27.12
CA ARG A 174 6.24 12.93 25.96
C ARG A 174 4.85 12.32 26.08
N GLU A 175 3.87 13.04 25.53
CA GLU A 175 2.49 12.57 25.45
C GLU A 175 2.33 11.67 24.22
N VAL A 176 1.77 10.48 24.44
CA VAL A 176 1.54 9.47 23.40
C VAL A 176 0.11 8.94 23.51
N HIS A 177 -0.49 8.58 22.39
CA HIS A 177 -1.70 7.78 22.35
C HIS A 177 -1.33 6.29 22.48
N ILE A 178 -2.10 5.54 23.25
CA ILE A 178 -2.05 4.07 23.26
C ILE A 178 -2.85 3.58 22.04
N GLY A 179 -2.15 3.10 21.02
CA GLY A 179 -2.71 2.91 19.68
C GLY A 179 -2.80 4.21 18.87
N PHE A 180 -3.24 4.12 17.62
CA PHE A 180 -3.50 5.31 16.80
C PHE A 180 -4.82 5.97 17.24
N GLN A 181 -4.75 7.23 17.71
CA GLN A 181 -5.88 8.01 18.22
C GLN A 181 -6.57 7.44 19.49
N GLY A 182 -5.87 6.60 20.26
CA GLY A 182 -6.39 6.08 21.54
C GLY A 182 -6.24 7.05 22.73
N PRO A 183 -6.37 6.57 23.98
CA PRO A 183 -6.20 7.42 25.17
C PRO A 183 -4.76 7.95 25.27
N ILE A 184 -4.60 9.14 25.85
CA ILE A 184 -3.29 9.78 26.01
C ILE A 184 -2.64 9.35 27.31
N GLU A 185 -1.39 8.92 27.23
CA GLU A 185 -0.51 8.63 28.35
C GLU A 185 0.81 9.39 28.22
N LYS A 186 1.53 9.50 29.34
CA LYS A 186 2.90 10.01 29.36
C LYS A 186 3.87 8.85 29.26
N ALA A 187 4.85 8.96 28.37
CA ALA A 187 5.96 8.02 28.26
C ALA A 187 7.28 8.78 28.28
N VAL A 188 8.32 8.19 28.85
CA VAL A 188 9.69 8.72 28.78
C VAL A 188 10.36 8.14 27.54
N LEU A 189 11.02 8.97 26.75
CA LEU A 189 11.83 8.53 25.61
C LEU A 189 13.14 7.90 26.09
N ASN A 190 13.05 6.68 26.60
CA ASN A 190 14.17 5.83 27.00
C ASN A 190 14.42 4.72 25.98
N GLU A 191 15.37 3.84 26.29
CA GLU A 191 15.80 2.72 25.47
C GLU A 191 14.63 1.77 25.17
N GLU A 192 13.85 1.39 26.19
CA GLU A 192 12.72 0.47 26.04
C GLU A 192 11.63 1.08 25.15
N TYR A 193 11.32 2.37 25.35
CA TYR A 193 10.36 3.09 24.53
C TYR A 193 10.82 3.18 23.07
N PHE A 194 12.12 3.43 22.82
CA PHE A 194 12.63 3.50 21.46
C PHE A 194 12.54 2.15 20.75
N ILE A 195 12.96 1.07 21.42
CA ILE A 195 12.86 -0.29 20.88
C ILE A 195 11.40 -0.65 20.57
N GLU A 196 10.48 -0.36 21.49
CA GLU A 196 9.03 -0.57 21.26
C GLU A 196 8.53 0.27 20.08
N SER A 197 8.95 1.53 19.98
CA SER A 197 8.52 2.43 18.90
C SER A 197 8.97 1.93 17.52
N VAL A 198 10.15 1.33 17.40
CA VAL A 198 10.64 0.79 16.12
C VAL A 198 10.03 -0.58 15.82
N THR A 199 9.91 -1.46 16.82
CA THR A 199 9.42 -2.84 16.62
C THR A 199 7.89 -2.94 16.56
N LYS A 200 7.18 -2.06 17.25
CA LYS A 200 5.72 -2.01 17.37
C LYS A 200 5.23 -0.57 17.20
N PRO A 201 5.41 0.03 16.01
CA PRO A 201 5.22 1.47 15.79
C PRO A 201 3.77 1.97 15.98
N MET A 202 2.80 1.06 16.01
CA MET A 202 1.39 1.37 16.28
C MET A 202 1.01 1.27 17.77
N ALA A 203 1.88 0.74 18.64
CA ALA A 203 1.56 0.55 20.05
C ALA A 203 1.44 1.89 20.80
N LYS A 204 2.37 2.81 20.54
CA LYS A 204 2.38 4.16 21.12
C LYS A 204 2.66 5.19 20.05
N VAL A 205 1.71 6.08 19.79
CA VAL A 205 1.82 7.09 18.73
C VAL A 205 1.93 8.48 19.36
N SER A 206 2.92 9.28 18.99
CA SER A 206 3.11 10.63 19.54
C SER A 206 1.83 11.48 19.39
N LYS A 207 1.44 12.19 20.46
CA LYS A 207 0.28 13.09 20.42
C LYS A 207 0.42 14.10 19.30
N GLY A 208 -0.67 14.31 18.55
CA GLY A 208 -0.71 15.25 17.43
C GLY A 208 -0.13 14.74 16.11
N ALA A 209 0.44 13.53 16.07
CA ALA A 209 0.79 12.88 14.81
C ALA A 209 -0.48 12.59 13.99
N LEU A 210 -0.47 12.96 12.71
CA LEU A 210 -1.61 12.78 11.80
C LEU A 210 -1.64 11.39 11.16
N ALA A 211 -0.52 10.66 11.20
CA ALA A 211 -0.40 9.29 10.75
C ALA A 211 0.50 8.51 11.72
N PRO A 212 0.21 7.22 11.97
CA PRO A 212 1.12 6.37 12.73
C PRO A 212 2.36 6.03 11.88
N MET A 213 3.47 5.71 12.54
CA MET A 213 4.60 5.12 11.84
C MET A 213 4.21 3.71 11.36
N VAL A 214 4.50 3.40 10.10
CA VAL A 214 4.24 2.09 9.50
C VAL A 214 5.57 1.55 8.98
N LEU A 215 6.08 0.50 9.60
CA LEU A 215 7.26 -0.21 9.15
C LEU A 215 6.84 -1.60 8.66
N ALA A 216 7.40 -2.02 7.53
CA ALA A 216 7.19 -3.39 7.06
C ALA A 216 7.76 -4.38 8.10
N PRO A 217 7.07 -5.49 8.40
CA PRO A 217 7.59 -6.51 9.31
C PRO A 217 9.00 -6.97 8.86
N GLY A 218 9.97 -6.93 9.78
CA GLY A 218 11.35 -7.31 9.50
C GLY A 218 12.19 -6.28 8.74
N LEU A 219 11.70 -5.05 8.55
CA LEU A 219 12.49 -3.97 7.93
C LEU A 219 13.75 -3.63 8.74
N VAL A 220 13.66 -3.71 10.06
CA VAL A 220 14.75 -3.46 11.01
C VAL A 220 14.89 -4.70 11.89
N ASN A 221 16.10 -5.24 11.99
CA ASN A 221 16.41 -6.32 12.92
C ASN A 221 16.92 -5.80 14.26
N ASP A 222 17.06 -6.68 15.24
CA ASP A 222 17.43 -6.33 16.62
C ASP A 222 18.76 -5.54 16.71
N GLU A 223 19.82 -5.99 16.03
CA GLU A 223 21.12 -5.29 16.02
C GLU A 223 21.03 -3.90 15.36
N GLU A 224 20.24 -3.79 14.28
CA GLU A 224 19.98 -2.53 13.60
C GLU A 224 19.21 -1.55 14.50
N VAL A 225 18.29 -2.03 15.36
CA VAL A 225 17.58 -1.19 16.34
C VAL A 225 18.58 -0.55 17.30
N LEU A 226 19.57 -1.31 17.80
CA LEU A 226 20.58 -0.78 18.73
C LEU A 226 21.46 0.28 18.07
N ALA A 227 21.87 0.06 16.82
CA ALA A 227 22.64 1.05 16.07
C ALA A 227 21.82 2.32 15.79
N LEU A 228 20.56 2.18 15.35
CA LEU A 228 19.63 3.30 15.17
C LEU A 228 19.42 4.07 16.47
N MET A 229 19.27 3.36 17.59
CA MET A 229 19.12 3.94 18.92
C MET A 229 20.36 4.73 19.33
N ALA A 230 21.57 4.18 19.16
CA ALA A 230 22.83 4.87 19.43
C ALA A 230 22.91 6.18 18.65
N TYR A 231 22.58 6.15 17.35
CA TYR A 231 22.54 7.36 16.53
C TYR A 231 21.51 8.38 17.01
N VAL A 232 20.25 7.98 17.19
CA VAL A 232 19.19 8.89 17.63
C VAL A 232 19.50 9.47 19.00
N LYS A 233 19.96 8.67 19.95
CA LYS A 233 20.38 9.13 21.29
C LYS A 233 21.53 10.14 21.21
N SER A 234 22.49 9.94 20.31
CA SER A 234 23.62 10.87 20.11
C SER A 234 23.22 12.26 19.58
N LEU A 235 22.02 12.39 18.99
CA LEU A 235 21.48 13.67 18.52
C LEU A 235 20.89 14.51 19.65
N SER A 236 20.59 13.90 20.80
CA SER A 236 20.08 14.62 21.97
C SER A 236 21.23 15.35 22.67
N LYS A 237 21.13 16.67 22.76
CA LYS A 237 22.17 17.56 23.32
C LYS A 237 21.57 18.61 24.24
#